data_AF-A0A380ELD7-F1
#
_entry.id   AF-A0A380ELD7-F1
#
_cell.length_a   1.000
_cell.length_b   1.000
_cell.length_c   1.000
_cell.angle_alpha   90.00
_cell.angle_beta   90.00
_cell.angle_gamma   90.00
#
_symmetry.space_group_name_H-M   'P 1'
#
loop_
_entity.id
_entity.type
_entity.pdbx_description
1 polymer ?
#
loop_
_entity_poly.entity_id
_entity_poly.type
_entity_poly.pdbx_seq_one_letter_code
_entity_poly.pdbx_strand_id
1 'polypeptide(L)'
;MDQDDQLIRNLENRQIVQAHPMGGIQIIPETNQVISPRFGTLTNMIAIGQMTNGVNKLRNGVKMIVEQVAHTVSQLYDALESNEQQQRSDNQ
;
A
#
# COMPACT_ATOMS: atom_id res chain seq x y z
N MET A 1 -7.29 2.65 -23.90
CA MET A 1 -7.09 2.15 -22.53
C MET A 1 -5.65 1.67 -22.52
N ASP A 2 -4.78 2.52 -22.00
CA ASP A 2 -3.33 2.40 -22.15
C ASP A 2 -2.80 1.25 -21.29
N GLN A 3 -1.62 0.72 -21.65
CA GLN A 3 -0.98 -0.43 -21.00
C GLN A 3 -0.84 -0.27 -19.46
N ASP A 4 -0.77 0.96 -18.97
CA ASP A 4 -0.53 1.28 -17.57
C ASP A 4 -1.67 0.83 -16.63
N ASP A 5 -2.91 0.80 -17.13
CA ASP A 5 -4.07 0.37 -16.34
C ASP A 5 -4.12 -1.16 -16.15
N GLN A 6 -3.39 -1.94 -16.96
CA GLN A 6 -3.45 -3.40 -16.91
C GLN A 6 -2.92 -3.96 -15.60
N LEU A 7 -1.91 -3.33 -15.00
CA LEU A 7 -1.36 -3.79 -13.73
C LEU A 7 -2.43 -3.72 -12.62
N ILE A 8 -3.07 -2.56 -12.47
CA ILE A 8 -4.09 -2.35 -11.44
C ILE A 8 -5.30 -3.26 -11.68
N ARG A 9 -5.74 -3.41 -12.92
CA ARG A 9 -6.81 -4.35 -13.27
C ARG A 9 -6.47 -5.79 -12.94
N ASN A 10 -5.22 -6.21 -13.16
CA ASN A 10 -4.78 -7.55 -12.81
C ASN A 10 -4.75 -7.76 -11.29
N LEU A 11 -4.34 -6.74 -10.52
CA LEU A 11 -4.39 -6.78 -9.06
C LEU A 11 -5.84 -6.85 -8.55
N GLU A 12 -6.74 -6.08 -9.15
CA GLU A 12 -8.18 -6.10 -8.80
C GLU A 12 -8.83 -7.45 -9.15
N ASN A 13 -8.59 -7.97 -10.36
CA ASN A 13 -9.10 -9.27 -10.82
C ASN A 13 -8.62 -10.43 -9.93
N ARG A 14 -7.44 -10.31 -9.32
CA ARG A 14 -6.89 -11.29 -8.36
C ARG A 14 -7.32 -11.04 -6.92
N GLN A 15 -8.17 -10.03 -6.69
CA GLN A 15 -8.63 -9.59 -5.38
C GLN A 15 -7.48 -9.18 -4.45
N ILE A 16 -6.38 -8.66 -5.01
CA ILE A 16 -5.24 -8.15 -4.25
C ILE A 16 -5.52 -6.71 -3.78
N VAL A 17 -6.16 -5.90 -4.63
CA VAL A 17 -6.59 -4.53 -4.29
C VAL A 17 -8.11 -4.42 -4.40
N GLN A 18 -8.69 -3.49 -3.66
CA GLN A 18 -10.11 -3.14 -3.74
C GLN A 18 -10.25 -1.68 -4.18
N ALA A 19 -11.10 -1.40 -5.16
CA ALA A 19 -11.44 -0.02 -5.52
C ALA A 19 -12.23 0.67 -4.39
N HIS A 20 -11.88 1.93 -4.09
CA HIS A 20 -12.62 2.75 -3.14
C HIS A 20 -13.78 3.48 -3.85
N PRO A 21 -14.98 3.62 -3.25
CA PRO A 21 -16.14 4.28 -3.88
C PRO A 21 -15.89 5.72 -4.34
N MET A 22 -14.93 6.41 -3.71
CA MET A 22 -14.52 7.77 -4.05
C MET A 22 -13.31 7.84 -5.01
N GLY A 23 -12.92 6.72 -5.64
CA GLY A 23 -11.79 6.60 -6.55
C GLY A 23 -10.49 6.14 -5.89
N GLY A 24 -9.58 5.53 -6.66
CA GLY A 24 -8.38 4.90 -6.12
C GLY A 24 -8.67 3.55 -5.43
N ILE A 25 -7.74 3.09 -4.59
CA ILE A 25 -7.80 1.81 -3.88
C ILE A 25 -7.97 2.00 -2.37
N GLN A 26 -8.55 0.99 -1.74
CA GLN A 26 -8.76 0.94 -0.30
C GLN A 26 -7.43 0.70 0.43
N ILE A 27 -7.13 1.55 1.41
CA ILE A 27 -5.97 1.46 2.29
C ILE A 27 -6.36 1.75 3.75
N ILE A 28 -5.46 1.44 4.68
CA ILE A 28 -5.48 1.99 6.05
C ILE A 28 -4.90 3.41 6.01
N PRO A 29 -5.64 4.47 6.38
CA PRO A 29 -5.18 5.85 6.26
C PRO A 29 -3.89 6.18 7.01
N GLU A 30 -3.67 5.57 8.18
CA GLU A 30 -2.55 5.86 9.07
C GLU A 30 -1.23 5.24 8.59
N THR A 31 -1.30 4.07 7.94
CA THR A 31 -0.12 3.28 7.54
C THR A 31 0.03 3.15 6.02
N ASN A 32 -0.95 3.59 5.24
CA ASN A 32 -1.05 3.41 3.79
C ASN A 32 -1.02 1.95 3.31
N GLN A 33 -1.22 1.00 4.22
CA GLN A 33 -1.26 -0.43 3.89
C GLN A 33 -2.51 -0.76 3.07
N VAL A 34 -2.32 -1.57 2.03
CA VAL A 34 -3.40 -1.98 1.12
C VAL A 34 -4.36 -2.94 1.81
N ILE A 35 -5.67 -2.71 1.62
CA ILE A 35 -6.72 -3.63 2.04
C ILE A 35 -7.07 -4.56 0.87
N SER A 36 -6.77 -5.85 1.03
CA SER A 36 -7.10 -6.91 0.08
C SER A 36 -8.41 -7.59 0.49
N PRO A 37 -9.39 -7.72 -0.44
CA PRO A 37 -10.59 -8.53 -0.20
C PRO A 37 -10.28 -10.01 0.09
N ARG A 38 -9.16 -10.52 -0.45
CA ARG A 38 -8.77 -11.93 -0.32
C ARG A 38 -7.88 -12.21 0.90
N PHE A 39 -6.98 -11.30 1.22
CA PHE A 39 -5.91 -11.54 2.21
C PHE A 39 -6.01 -10.64 3.46
N GLY A 40 -7.00 -9.76 3.54
CA GLY A 40 -7.09 -8.76 4.60
C GLY A 40 -6.06 -7.64 4.40
N THR A 41 -5.55 -7.08 5.48
CA THR A 41 -4.53 -6.02 5.41
C THR A 41 -3.19 -6.60 4.98
N LEU A 42 -2.65 -6.10 3.86
CA LEU A 42 -1.33 -6.47 3.38
C LEU A 42 -0.27 -5.59 4.06
N THR A 43 0.33 -6.08 5.14
CA THR A 43 1.26 -5.28 5.98
C THR A 43 2.51 -4.81 5.24
N ASN A 44 2.92 -5.54 4.19
CA ASN A 44 4.10 -5.28 3.39
C ASN A 44 3.78 -4.70 2.00
N MET A 45 2.54 -4.23 1.78
CA MET A 45 2.13 -3.57 0.54
C MET A 45 1.53 -2.21 0.86
N ILE A 46 2.15 -1.16 0.32
CA ILE A 46 1.81 0.23 0.61
C ILE A 46 1.45 0.95 -0.68
N ALA A 47 0.35 1.71 -0.68
CA ALA A 47 -0.07 2.53 -1.80
C ALA A 47 -0.14 4.01 -1.40
N ILE A 48 0.29 4.90 -2.30
CA ILE A 48 0.47 6.33 -1.99
C ILE A 48 -0.04 7.18 -3.16
N GLY A 49 -0.27 8.46 -2.91
CA GLY A 49 -0.54 9.46 -3.93
C GLY A 49 -1.92 9.29 -4.54
N GLN A 50 -2.04 9.54 -5.85
CA GLN A 50 -3.34 9.57 -6.54
C GLN A 50 -4.10 8.24 -6.46
N MET A 51 -3.38 7.13 -6.28
CA MET A 51 -3.98 5.80 -6.09
C MET A 51 -4.78 5.69 -4.79
N THR A 52 -4.58 6.57 -3.80
CA THR A 52 -5.29 6.54 -2.50
C THR A 52 -6.30 7.66 -2.34
N ASN A 53 -6.56 8.41 -3.42
CA ASN A 53 -7.35 9.65 -3.38
C ASN A 53 -8.74 9.49 -2.76
N GLY A 54 -9.38 8.33 -2.89
CA GLY A 54 -10.69 8.10 -2.29
C GLY A 54 -10.66 8.03 -0.77
N VAL A 55 -9.58 7.49 -0.20
CA VAL A 55 -9.37 7.41 1.25
C VAL A 55 -8.80 8.73 1.78
N ASN A 56 -7.82 9.30 1.08
CA ASN A 56 -7.12 10.52 1.50
C ASN A 56 -7.71 11.81 0.92
N LYS A 57 -8.99 11.80 0.50
CA LYS A 57 -9.65 12.85 -0.30
C LYS A 57 -9.46 14.29 0.23
N LEU A 58 -9.46 14.45 1.55
CA LEU A 58 -9.35 15.76 2.22
C LEU A 58 -7.90 16.17 2.55
N ARG A 59 -6.93 15.28 2.34
CA ARG A 59 -5.53 15.48 2.73
C ARG A 59 -4.54 15.46 1.56
N ASN A 60 -5.01 15.40 0.30
CA ASN A 60 -4.23 15.31 -0.96
C ASN A 60 -3.25 16.46 -1.31
N GLY A 61 -2.73 17.19 -0.32
CA GLY A 61 -1.68 18.19 -0.53
C GLY A 61 -0.30 17.53 -0.76
N VAL A 62 0.56 18.18 -1.55
CA VAL A 62 1.94 17.70 -1.83
C VAL A 62 2.71 17.36 -0.54
N LYS A 63 2.51 18.14 0.53
CA LYS A 63 3.11 17.91 1.84
C LYS A 63 2.76 16.53 2.43
N MET A 64 1.50 16.09 2.31
CA MET A 64 1.08 14.78 2.80
C MET A 64 1.74 13.66 1.99
N ILE A 65 1.86 13.80 0.67
CA ILE A 65 2.53 12.79 -0.16
C ILE A 65 3.99 12.62 0.28
N VAL A 66 4.69 13.72 0.55
CA VAL A 66 6.07 13.67 1.06
C VAL A 66 6.15 12.99 2.42
N GLU A 67 5.25 13.33 3.35
CA GLU A 67 5.18 12.70 4.68
C GLU A 67 4.87 11.18 4.57
N GLN A 68 3.94 10.80 3.70
CA GLN A 68 3.58 9.40 3.45
C GLN A 68 4.75 8.61 2.84
N VAL A 69 5.50 9.21 1.91
CA VAL A 69 6.70 8.59 1.32
C VAL A 69 7.78 8.38 2.38
N ALA A 70 8.08 9.41 3.18
CA ALA A 70 9.08 9.29 4.24
C ALA A 70 8.73 8.20 5.25
N HIS A 71 7.46 8.14 5.67
CA HIS A 71 6.96 7.11 6.58
C HIS A 71 7.03 5.70 5.96
N THR A 72 6.63 5.58 4.69
CA THR A 72 6.64 4.29 3.96
C THR A 72 8.05 3.73 3.84
N VAL A 73 9.05 4.57 3.55
CA VAL A 73 10.44 4.12 3.47
C VAL A 73 10.93 3.62 4.83
N SER A 74 10.59 4.32 5.93
CA SER A 74 10.93 3.86 7.28
C SER A 74 10.33 2.48 7.57
N GLN A 75 9.04 2.30 7.30
CA GLN A 75 8.36 1.02 7.50
C GLN A 75 8.95 -0.10 6.64
N LEU A 76 9.41 0.20 5.43
CA LEU A 76 10.08 -0.78 4.57
C LEU A 76 11.41 -1.23 5.17
N TYR A 77 12.21 -0.31 5.72
CA TYR A 77 13.44 -0.67 6.42
C TYR A 77 13.16 -1.55 7.63
N ASP A 78 12.17 -1.19 8.46
CA ASP A 78 11.77 -1.99 9.63
C ASP A 78 11.31 -3.41 9.22
N ALA A 79 10.57 -3.53 8.12
CA ALA A 79 10.13 -4.80 7.57
C ALA A 79 11.30 -5.65 7.01
N LEU A 80 12.32 -5.03 6.45
CA LEU A 80 13.52 -5.74 5.98
C LEU A 80 14.34 -6.26 7.16
N GLU A 81 14.59 -5.43 8.17
CA GLU A 81 15.35 -5.83 9.36
C GLU A 81 14.67 -6.97 10.13
N SER A 82 13.35 -6.90 10.30
CA SER A 82 12.58 -7.98 10.95
C SER A 82 12.62 -9.30 10.18
N ASN A 83 12.53 -9.25 8.84
CA ASN A 83 12.69 -10.45 8.00
C ASN A 83 14.09 -11.05 8.10
N GLU A 84 15.16 -10.23 8.14
CA GLU A 84 16.53 -10.71 8.32
C GLU A 84 16.73 -11.38 9.68
N GLN A 85 16.12 -10.84 10.75
CA GLN A 85 16.17 -11.44 12.08
C GLN A 85 15.44 -12.79 12.14
N GLN A 86 14.25 -12.89 11.51
CA GLN A 86 13.51 -14.14 11.39
C GLN A 86 14.29 -15.22 10.61
N GLN A 87 14.92 -14.84 9.49
CA GLN A 87 15.75 -15.79 8.73
C GLN A 87 16.98 -16.28 9.51
N ARG A 88 17.52 -15.46 10.42
CA ARG A 88 18.62 -15.86 11.31
C ARG A 88 18.14 -16.78 12.42
N SER A 89 16.94 -16.60 12.95
CA SER A 89 16.37 -17.50 13.97
C SER A 89 15.96 -18.85 13.40
N ASP A 90 15.49 -18.89 12.14
CA ASP A 90 15.05 -20.14 11.50
C ASP A 90 16.22 -21.04 11.04
N ASN A 91 17.43 -20.48 10.97
CA ASN A 91 18.66 -21.18 10.57
C ASN A 91 19.55 -21.61 11.77
N GLN A 92 19.05 -21.49 13.01
CA GLN A 92 19.69 -21.98 14.24
C GLN A 92 18.91 -23.17 14.81
#